data_AF-A0A0N4UJV6-F1
#
_entry.id   AF-A0A0N4UJV6-F1
#
_cell.length_a   1.000
_cell.length_b   1.000
_cell.length_c   1.000
_cell.angle_alpha   90.00
_cell.angle_beta   90.00
_cell.angle_gamma   90.00
#
_symmetry.space_group_name_H-M   'P 1'
#
loop_
_entity.id
_entity.type
_entity.pdbx_description
1 polymer ?
#
loop_
_entity_poly.entity_id
_entity_poly.type
_entity_poly.pdbx_seq_one_letter_code
_entity_poly.pdbx_strand_id
1 'polypeptide(L)'
;MASNMGIGTARDLAKVHSLIVEGKLFSERFLRQIHYPQLDEMDIINGYGGQNVRVVLDSKLAYAYVCNGLKAADADNVRPFANLQACLYECLKKNCS
;
A
#
# COMPACT_ATOMS: atom_id res chain seq x y z
N MET A 1 -17.41 -11.15 5.63
CA MET A 1 -16.43 -10.05 5.45
C MET A 1 -15.82 -9.69 6.81
N ALA A 2 -14.75 -10.37 7.21
CA ALA A 2 -14.06 -10.09 8.49
C ALA A 2 -12.69 -9.43 8.30
N SER A 3 -12.11 -9.48 7.09
CA SER A 3 -10.78 -8.95 6.80
C SER A 3 -10.76 -7.42 6.57
N ASN A 4 -11.88 -6.82 6.15
CA ASN A 4 -11.95 -5.39 5.84
C ASN A 4 -12.06 -4.47 7.08
N MET A 5 -12.15 -5.04 8.30
CA MET A 5 -12.12 -4.30 9.57
C MET A 5 -10.86 -4.58 10.39
N GLY A 6 -9.73 -4.89 9.76
CA GLY A 6 -8.48 -5.12 10.48
C GLY A 6 -8.25 -4.02 11.53
N ILE A 7 -8.29 -4.39 12.81
CA ILE A 7 -8.09 -3.49 13.94
C ILE A 7 -6.58 -3.22 14.04
N GLY A 8 -6.07 -2.38 13.15
CA GLY A 8 -4.66 -2.00 13.09
C GLY A 8 -4.54 -0.49 12.94
N THR A 9 -3.56 0.11 13.62
CA THR A 9 -3.29 1.53 13.39
C THR A 9 -2.52 1.72 12.08
N ALA A 10 -2.66 2.88 11.45
CA ALA A 10 -1.84 3.22 10.27
C ALA A 10 -0.33 3.12 10.54
N ARG A 11 0.08 3.33 11.81
CA ARG A 11 1.47 3.18 12.25
C ARG A 11 1.93 1.73 12.24
N ASP A 12 1.12 0.81 12.74
CA ASP A 12 1.48 -0.62 12.75
C ASP A 12 1.59 -1.16 11.32
N LEU A 13 0.66 -0.76 10.46
CA LEU A 13 0.70 -1.11 9.03
C LEU A 13 1.95 -0.56 8.34
N ALA A 14 2.29 0.72 8.57
CA ALA A 14 3.50 1.32 8.04
C ALA A 14 4.76 0.59 8.55
N LYS A 15 4.76 0.13 9.81
CA LYS A 15 5.90 -0.58 10.39
C LYS A 15 6.09 -1.97 9.77
N VAL A 16 5.01 -2.72 9.55
CA VAL A 16 5.06 -3.98 8.81
C VAL A 16 5.63 -3.74 7.41
N HIS A 17 5.17 -2.70 6.72
CA HIS A 17 5.70 -2.35 5.41
C HIS A 17 7.17 -1.94 5.41
N SER A 18 7.64 -1.22 6.44
CA SER A 18 9.07 -0.93 6.62
C SER A 18 9.88 -2.22 6.73
N LEU A 19 9.43 -3.17 7.54
CA LEU A 19 10.11 -4.47 7.71
C LEU A 19 10.15 -5.28 6.41
N ILE A 20 9.10 -5.18 5.60
CA ILE A 20 9.03 -5.82 4.28
C ILE A 20 10.06 -5.18 3.34
N VAL A 21 10.06 -3.85 3.21
CA VAL A 21 10.96 -3.10 2.32
C VAL A 21 12.43 -3.23 2.74
N GLU A 22 12.70 -3.33 4.04
CA GLU A 22 14.05 -3.58 4.57
C GLU A 22 14.53 -5.03 4.36
N GLY A 23 13.69 -5.92 3.79
CA GLY A 23 14.01 -7.33 3.59
C GLY A 23 14.09 -8.13 4.89
N LYS A 24 13.55 -7.60 6.00
CA LYS A 24 13.57 -8.24 7.32
C LYS A 24 12.42 -9.22 7.53
N LEU A 25 11.29 -9.00 6.85
CA LEU A 25 10.12 -9.87 6.95
C LEU A 25 10.08 -10.92 5.83
N PHE A 26 10.45 -10.54 4.61
CA PHE A 26 10.44 -11.40 3.43
C PHE A 26 11.78 -11.34 2.69
N SER A 27 12.16 -12.47 2.09
CA SER A 27 13.35 -12.50 1.24
C SER A 27 13.12 -11.74 -0.07
N GLU A 28 14.18 -11.17 -0.61
CA GLU A 28 14.19 -10.52 -1.93
C GLU A 28 13.62 -11.42 -3.04
N ARG A 29 13.88 -12.73 -2.99
CA ARG A 29 13.32 -13.70 -3.94
C ARG A 29 11.80 -13.78 -3.81
N PHE A 30 11.30 -13.90 -2.57
CA PHE A 30 9.87 -13.97 -2.31
C PHE A 30 9.15 -12.68 -2.72
N LEU A 31 9.76 -11.51 -2.42
CA LEU A 31 9.24 -10.21 -2.83
C LEU A 31 9.08 -10.08 -4.34
N ARG A 32 10.04 -10.57 -5.12
CA ARG A 32 9.94 -10.59 -6.59
C ARG A 32 8.84 -11.50 -7.10
N GLN A 33 8.57 -12.62 -6.41
CA GLN A 33 7.48 -13.52 -6.79
C GLN A 33 6.12 -12.87 -6.56
N ILE A 34 5.90 -12.23 -5.40
CA ILE A 34 4.60 -11.60 -5.12
C ILE A 34 4.43 -10.25 -5.83
N HIS A 35 5.50 -9.69 -6.40
CA HIS A 35 5.42 -8.43 -7.16
C HIS A 35 4.60 -8.58 -8.44
N TYR A 36 4.64 -9.75 -9.07
CA TYR A 36 3.82 -10.08 -10.24
C TYR A 36 2.60 -10.90 -9.81
N PRO A 37 1.40 -10.64 -10.36
CA PRO A 37 0.24 -11.47 -10.07
C PRO A 37 0.56 -12.92 -10.44
N GLN A 38 0.45 -13.83 -9.45
CA GLN A 38 0.72 -15.26 -9.63
C GLN A 38 -0.54 -16.04 -10.06
N LEU A 39 -1.71 -15.38 -10.05
CA LEU A 39 -3.00 -15.93 -10.40
C LEU A 39 -3.71 -14.94 -11.34
N ASP A 40 -4.37 -15.44 -12.38
CA ASP A 40 -5.15 -14.65 -13.33
C ASP A 40 -6.48 -14.16 -12.72
N GLU A 41 -7.04 -14.92 -11.78
CA GLU A 41 -8.20 -14.53 -10.97
C GLU A 41 -7.74 -14.09 -9.58
N MET A 42 -7.96 -12.82 -9.29
CA MET A 42 -7.82 -12.24 -7.96
C MET A 42 -9.22 -12.06 -7.37
N ASP A 43 -9.43 -12.52 -6.14
CA ASP A 43 -10.60 -12.11 -5.37
C ASP A 43 -10.61 -10.59 -5.25
N ILE A 44 -11.72 -9.95 -5.62
CA ILE A 44 -11.90 -8.50 -5.47
C ILE A 44 -12.08 -8.20 -3.98
N ILE A 45 -10.97 -7.97 -3.28
CA ILE A 45 -10.94 -7.54 -1.87
C ILE A 45 -10.85 -6.00 -1.85
N ASN A 46 -11.98 -5.34 -2.09
CA ASN A 46 -12.03 -3.87 -2.07
C ASN A 46 -11.94 -3.35 -0.62
N GLY A 47 -10.90 -2.58 -0.34
CA GLY A 47 -10.74 -1.85 0.91
C GLY A 47 -11.83 -0.79 1.04
N TYR A 48 -12.93 -1.13 1.72
CA TYR A 48 -14.06 -0.23 1.96
C TYR A 48 -13.57 1.13 2.51
N GLY A 49 -13.95 2.22 1.85
CA GLY A 49 -13.50 3.57 2.18
C GLY A 49 -12.25 4.07 1.46
N GLY A 50 -11.81 3.38 0.41
CA GLY A 50 -10.67 3.82 -0.39
C GLY A 50 -9.31 3.51 0.21
N GLN A 51 -9.25 2.48 1.05
CA GLN A 51 -8.02 2.09 1.71
C GLN A 51 -7.08 1.45 0.70
N ASN A 52 -5.83 1.91 0.65
CA ASN A 52 -4.83 1.38 -0.26
C ASN A 52 -3.50 1.14 0.43
N VAL A 53 -2.82 0.12 -0.07
CA VAL A 53 -1.44 -0.19 0.29
C VAL A 53 -0.65 -0.29 -1.00
N ARG A 54 0.50 0.38 -1.05
CA ARG A 54 1.42 0.36 -2.18
C ARG A 54 2.81 0.00 -1.68
N VAL A 55 3.44 -0.95 -2.37
CA VAL A 55 4.85 -1.31 -2.20
C VAL A 55 5.50 -1.20 -3.57
N VAL A 56 6.51 -0.34 -3.68
CA VAL A 56 7.32 -0.13 -4.86
C VAL A 56 8.74 -0.57 -4.54
N LEU A 57 9.10 -1.75 -5.02
CA LEU A 57 10.36 -2.42 -4.67
C LEU A 57 11.58 -1.67 -5.24
N ASP A 58 11.49 -1.17 -6.48
CA ASP A 58 12.60 -0.49 -7.15
C ASP A 58 13.07 0.75 -6.40
N SER A 59 12.12 1.52 -5.87
CA SER A 59 12.41 2.71 -5.06
C SER A 59 12.50 2.41 -3.56
N LYS A 60 12.42 1.14 -3.15
CA LYS A 60 12.31 0.72 -1.74
C LYS A 60 11.33 1.60 -0.95
N LEU A 61 10.14 1.81 -1.51
CA LEU A 61 9.12 2.67 -0.93
C LEU A 61 7.89 1.83 -0.62
N ALA A 62 7.37 1.95 0.59
CA ALA A 62 6.04 1.47 0.90
C ALA A 62 5.26 2.56 1.62
N TYR A 63 4.00 2.71 1.23
CA TYR A 63 3.07 3.64 1.85
C TYR A 63 1.68 3.05 1.89
N ALA A 64 0.93 3.42 2.92
CA ALA A 64 -0.42 3.01 3.11
C ALA A 64 -1.32 4.23 3.32
N TYR A 65 -2.51 4.17 2.77
CA TYR A 65 -3.57 5.12 2.98
C TYR A 65 -4.73 4.39 3.63
N VAL A 66 -4.89 4.64 4.93
CA VAL A 66 -5.93 4.04 5.77
C VAL A 66 -6.96 5.12 6.06
N CYS A 67 -8.24 4.81 5.85
CA CYS A 67 -9.35 5.71 6.10
C CYS A 67 -10.47 4.98 6.83
N ASN A 68 -11.12 5.69 7.74
CA ASN A 68 -12.36 5.22 8.34
C ASN A 68 -13.39 5.13 7.20
N GLY A 69 -14.00 3.95 7.02
CA GLY A 69 -14.75 3.45 5.85
C GLY A 69 -15.92 4.28 5.28
N LEU A 70 -16.00 5.57 5.56
CA LEU A 70 -17.05 6.52 5.17
C LEU A 70 -16.82 7.20 3.82
N LYS A 71 -15.70 6.94 3.12
CA LYS A 71 -15.44 7.54 1.80
C LYS A 71 -16.07 6.69 0.69
N ALA A 72 -17.03 7.28 -0.02
CA ALA A 72 -17.69 6.68 -1.18
C ALA A 72 -16.76 6.75 -2.41
N ALA A 73 -15.66 6.00 -2.39
CA ALA A 73 -14.82 5.77 -3.56
C ALA A 73 -13.96 4.53 -3.30
N ASP A 74 -13.67 3.79 -4.36
CA ASP A 74 -12.95 2.54 -4.30
C ASP A 74 -11.48 2.73 -4.65
N ALA A 75 -10.59 2.11 -3.87
CA ALA A 75 -9.15 2.08 -4.08
C ALA A 75 -8.57 3.41 -4.63
N ASP A 76 -8.01 3.41 -5.84
CA ASP A 76 -7.30 4.55 -6.43
C ASP A 76 -8.19 5.74 -6.80
N ASN A 77 -9.51 5.54 -6.85
CA ASN A 77 -10.45 6.60 -7.24
C ASN A 77 -10.70 7.62 -6.12
N VAL A 78 -10.03 7.45 -4.98
CA VAL A 78 -10.16 8.33 -3.83
C VAL A 78 -9.22 9.51 -4.02
N ARG A 79 -9.78 10.67 -4.38
CA ARG A 79 -9.02 11.91 -4.63
C ARG A 79 -7.96 12.23 -3.56
N PRO A 80 -8.26 12.11 -2.25
CA PRO A 80 -7.25 12.24 -1.22
C PRO A 80 -6.06 11.28 -1.33
N PHE A 81 -6.28 10.02 -1.73
CA PHE A 81 -5.22 9.05 -1.96
C PHE A 81 -4.36 9.47 -3.16
N ALA A 82 -4.99 9.82 -4.29
CA ALA A 82 -4.28 10.28 -5.48
C ALA A 82 -3.40 11.52 -5.18
N ASN A 83 -3.93 12.48 -4.40
CA ASN A 83 -3.18 13.66 -3.99
C ASN A 83 -2.00 13.32 -3.08
N LEU A 84 -2.19 12.42 -2.10
CA LEU A 84 -1.13 11.95 -1.23
C LEU A 84 -0.01 11.28 -2.04
N GLN A 85 -0.40 10.38 -2.94
CA GLN A 85 0.53 9.65 -3.81
C GLN A 85 1.34 10.63 -4.69
N ALA A 86 0.69 11.60 -5.33
CA ALA A 86 1.38 12.60 -6.14
C ALA A 86 2.38 13.42 -5.31
N CYS A 87 1.97 13.90 -4.13
CA CYS A 87 2.83 14.65 -3.22
C CYS A 87 4.04 13.82 -2.75
N LEU A 88 3.82 12.55 -2.40
CA LEU A 88 4.88 11.64 -1.98
C LEU A 88 5.94 11.46 -3.08
N TYR A 89 5.51 11.20 -4.32
CA TYR A 89 6.43 11.05 -5.44
C TYR A 89 7.19 12.34 -5.77
N GLU A 90 6.54 13.50 -5.67
CA GLU A 90 7.22 14.79 -5.85
C GLU A 90 8.27 15.05 -4.76
N CYS A 91 7.97 14.74 -3.50
CA CYS A 91 8.94 14.83 -2.41
C CYS A 91 10.14 13.88 -2.61
N LEU A 92 9.91 12.67 -3.12
CA LEU A 92 10.99 11.72 -3.42
C LEU A 92 11.87 12.21 -4.57
N LYS A 93 11.29 12.72 -5.66
CA LYS A 93 12.06 13.30 -6.77
C LYS A 93 12.98 14.41 -6.30
N LYS A 94 12.50 15.32 -5.43
CA LYS A 94 13.28 16.44 -4.89
C LYS A 94 14.42 16.02 -3.96
N ASN A 95 14.29 14.89 -3.25
CA ASN A 95 15.31 14.41 -2.32
C ASN A 95 16.37 13.52 -2.98
N CYS A 96 16.14 13.08 -4.22
CA CYS A 96 17.09 12.26 -4.99
C CYS A 96 17.82 13.04 -6.11
N SER A 97 17.59 14.36 -6.22
CA SER A 97 18.29 15.30 -7.10
C SER A 97 19.25 16.18 -6.32
#